data_AF-A0A9Q9BDH7-F1
#
_entry.id   AF-A0A9Q9BDH7-F1
#
_cell.length_a   1.000
_cell.length_b   1.000
_cell.length_c   1.000
_cell.angle_alpha   90.00
_cell.angle_beta   90.00
_cell.angle_gamma   90.00
#
_symmetry.space_group_name_H-M   'P 1'
#
loop_
_entity.id
_entity.type
_entity.pdbx_description
1 polymer ?
#
loop_
_entity_poly.entity_id
_entity_poly.type
_entity_poly.pdbx_seq_one_letter_code
_entity_poly.pdbx_strand_id
1 'polypeptide(L)'
;MTIADFVNEIMELFIKSASRPDDVLLVRDIFNKFSISQGSEKHLNFIKAVETLKSQGYISIEKRAAGLECLVLTTKGFESIKKVKRILCRSKIL
;
A
#
# COMPACT_ATOMS: atom_id res chain seq x y z
N MET A 1 5.55 -1.66 14.31
CA MET A 1 5.62 -1.63 12.84
C MET A 1 6.47 -0.45 12.45
N THR A 2 7.59 -0.76 11.82
CA THR A 2 8.52 0.21 11.26
C THR A 2 7.94 0.80 9.97
N ILE A 3 8.61 1.82 9.44
CA ILE A 3 8.25 2.40 8.13
C ILE A 3 8.35 1.33 7.03
N ALA A 4 9.41 0.50 7.05
CA ALA A 4 9.61 -0.56 6.07
C ALA A 4 8.50 -1.62 6.15
N ASP A 5 8.06 -1.98 7.36
CA ASP A 5 6.95 -2.92 7.53
C ASP A 5 5.68 -2.38 6.86
N PHE A 6 5.35 -1.09 7.07
CA PHE A 6 4.18 -0.48 6.45
C PHE A 6 4.28 -0.38 4.93
N VAL A 7 5.45 -0.05 4.39
CA VAL A 7 5.69 -0.04 2.93
C VAL A 7 5.38 -1.41 2.35
N ASN A 8 5.91 -2.47 2.96
CA ASN A 8 5.69 -3.84 2.51
C ASN A 8 4.22 -4.25 2.65
N GLU A 9 3.61 -4.02 3.81
CA GLU A 9 2.21 -4.39 4.08
C GLU A 9 1.22 -3.69 3.15
N ILE A 10 1.39 -2.39 2.86
CA ILE A 10 0.51 -1.67 1.93
C ILE A 10 0.59 -2.30 0.53
N MET A 11 1.80 -2.58 0.04
CA MET A 11 1.98 -3.22 -1.26
C MET A 11 1.45 -4.67 -1.26
N GLU A 12 1.62 -5.40 -0.16
CA GLU A 12 1.07 -6.74 0.02
C GLU A 12 -0.46 -6.75 0.02
N LEU A 13 -1.12 -5.75 0.60
CA LEU A 13 -2.57 -5.62 0.56
C LEU A 13 -3.07 -5.56 -0.89
N PHE A 14 -2.47 -4.71 -1.74
CA PHE A 14 -2.77 -4.67 -3.17
C PHE A 14 -2.46 -5.98 -3.91
N ILE A 15 -1.38 -6.68 -3.51
CA ILE A 15 -1.02 -7.99 -4.08
C ILE A 15 -2.09 -9.04 -3.80
N LYS A 16 -2.52 -9.12 -2.52
CA LYS A 16 -3.48 -10.11 -2.00
C LYS A 16 -4.90 -9.87 -2.50
N SER A 17 -5.28 -8.61 -2.73
CA SER A 17 -6.56 -8.24 -3.35
C SER A 17 -6.60 -8.42 -4.88
N ALA A 18 -5.50 -8.89 -5.49
CA ALA A 18 -5.35 -8.97 -6.95
C ALA A 18 -5.63 -7.65 -7.67
N SER A 19 -5.23 -6.54 -7.04
CA SER A 19 -5.61 -5.20 -7.49
C SER A 19 -5.05 -4.79 -8.85
N ARG A 20 -5.80 -3.92 -9.52
CA ARG A 20 -5.48 -3.25 -10.79
C ARG A 20 -5.17 -1.76 -10.54
N PRO A 21 -4.59 -1.05 -11.53
CA PRO A 21 -4.50 0.40 -11.44
C PRO A 21 -5.87 1.01 -11.15
N ASP A 22 -5.89 2.09 -10.35
CA ASP A 22 -7.08 2.77 -9.82
C ASP A 22 -7.81 2.06 -8.66
N ASP A 23 -7.45 0.82 -8.32
CA ASP A 23 -7.97 0.18 -7.11
C ASP A 23 -7.48 0.88 -5.85
N VAL A 24 -8.30 0.78 -4.79
CA VAL A 24 -8.11 1.57 -3.57
C VAL A 24 -8.01 0.73 -2.32
N LEU A 25 -7.22 1.24 -1.36
CA LEU A 25 -7.27 0.83 0.04
C LEU A 25 -7.75 2.02 0.88
N LEU A 26 -8.81 1.81 1.66
CA LEU A 26 -9.30 2.83 2.58
C LEU A 26 -8.31 2.99 3.75
N VAL A 27 -7.87 4.23 4.01
CA VAL A 27 -6.93 4.52 5.11
C VAL A 27 -7.51 4.06 6.45
N ARG A 28 -8.81 4.28 6.67
CA ARG A 28 -9.53 3.81 7.87
C ARG A 28 -9.40 2.29 8.08
N ASP A 29 -9.51 1.51 7.00
CA ASP A 29 -9.48 0.05 7.11
C ASP A 29 -8.07 -0.45 7.43
N ILE A 30 -7.04 0.24 6.92
CA ILE A 30 -5.65 0.00 7.30
C ILE A 30 -5.44 0.32 8.78
N PHE A 31 -5.98 1.43 9.27
CA PHE A 31 -5.88 1.82 10.69
C PHE A 31 -6.52 0.77 11.59
N ASN A 32 -7.70 0.29 11.22
CA ASN A 32 -8.39 -0.77 11.94
C ASN A 32 -7.59 -2.08 11.92
N LYS A 33 -7.06 -2.47 10.76
CA LYS A 33 -6.30 -3.72 10.59
C LYS A 33 -5.03 -3.76 11.45
N PHE A 34 -4.30 -2.65 11.55
CA PHE A 34 -3.01 -2.59 12.26
C PHE A 34 -3.10 -1.93 13.65
N SER A 35 -4.32 -1.67 14.12
CA SER A 35 -4.62 -0.97 15.37
C SER A 35 -3.79 0.31 15.51
N ILE A 36 -3.89 1.18 14.50
CA ILE A 36 -3.19 2.46 14.43
C ILE A 36 -4.04 3.52 15.14
N SER A 37 -3.54 4.06 16.25
CA SER A 37 -4.14 5.20 16.93
C SER A 37 -3.56 6.50 16.40
N GLN A 38 -4.41 7.51 16.21
CA GLN A 38 -3.99 8.86 15.82
C GLN A 38 -2.94 9.42 16.79
N GLY A 39 -1.93 10.09 16.26
CA GLY A 39 -0.80 10.64 17.02
C GLY A 39 0.23 9.64 17.56
N SER A 40 0.01 8.33 17.41
CA SER A 40 0.98 7.31 17.86
C SER A 40 2.22 7.24 16.98
N GLU A 41 3.29 6.60 17.47
CA GLU A 41 4.47 6.29 16.66
C GLU A 41 4.12 5.47 15.41
N LYS A 42 3.20 4.49 15.54
CA LYS A 42 2.69 3.71 14.40
C LYS A 42 2.04 4.61 13.35
N HIS A 43 1.28 5.62 13.79
CA HIS A 43 0.65 6.57 12.89
C HIS A 43 1.69 7.39 12.11
N LEU A 44 2.72 7.90 12.80
CA LEU A 44 3.81 8.63 12.15
C LEU A 44 4.58 7.75 11.17
N ASN A 45 4.85 6.50 11.53
CA ASN A 45 5.51 5.53 10.66
C ASN A 45 4.66 5.19 9.43
N PHE A 46 3.34 5.07 9.59
CA PHE A 46 2.41 4.89 8.49
C PHE A 46 2.43 6.08 7.52
N ILE A 47 2.35 7.32 8.02
CA ILE A 47 2.41 8.52 7.17
C ILE A 47 3.72 8.54 6.36
N LYS A 48 4.86 8.26 7.00
CA LYS A 48 6.17 8.22 6.32
C LYS A 48 6.24 7.11 5.27
N ALA A 49 5.62 5.96 5.52
CA ALA A 49 5.55 4.86 4.54
C ALA A 49 4.69 5.25 3.33
N VAL A 50 3.55 5.90 3.54
CA VAL A 50 2.69 6.41 2.47
C VAL A 50 3.41 7.47 1.64
N GLU A 51 4.10 8.44 2.27
CA GLU A 51 4.93 9.44 1.59
C GLU A 51 6.06 8.77 0.78
N THR A 52 6.68 7.72 1.31
CA THR A 52 7.70 6.93 0.58
C THR A 52 7.11 6.29 -0.68
N LEU A 53 5.97 5.62 -0.58
CA LEU A 53 5.32 4.99 -1.73
C LEU A 53 4.81 6.00 -2.76
N LYS A 54 4.32 7.15 -2.29
CA LYS A 54 3.87 8.26 -3.13
C LYS A 54 5.02 8.91 -3.89
N SER A 55 6.15 9.20 -3.22
CA SER A 55 7.34 9.78 -3.88
C SER A 55 7.96 8.83 -4.90
N GLN A 56 7.86 7.51 -4.68
CA GLN A 56 8.23 6.49 -5.67
C GLN A 56 7.23 6.40 -6.83
N GLY A 57 6.06 7.03 -6.71
CA GLY A 57 4.99 7.01 -7.70
C GLY A 57 4.25 5.68 -7.75
N TYR A 58 4.23 4.91 -6.66
CA TYR A 58 3.50 3.63 -6.60
C TYR A 58 2.04 3.82 -6.21
N ILE A 59 1.74 4.83 -5.41
CA ILE A 59 0.37 5.17 -5.00
C ILE A 59 0.10 6.68 -5.16
N SER A 60 -1.17 7.05 -5.29
CA SER A 60 -1.68 8.41 -5.02
C SER A 60 -2.55 8.40 -3.75
N ILE A 61 -2.76 9.58 -3.17
CA ILE A 61 -3.70 9.79 -2.06
C ILE A 61 -4.88 10.56 -2.63
N GLU A 62 -6.08 10.02 -2.51
CA GLU A 62 -7.29 10.62 -3.05
C GLU A 62 -8.42 10.57 -2.01
N LYS A 63 -9.35 11.52 -2.10
CA LYS A 63 -10.62 11.45 -1.39
C LYS A 63 -11.68 10.96 -2.35
N ARG A 64 -12.24 9.76 -2.12
CA ARG A 64 -13.31 9.20 -2.95
C ARG A 64 -14.68 9.41 -2.29
N ALA A 65 -15.75 8.88 -2.90
CA ALA A 65 -17.14 9.07 -2.46
C ALA A 65 -17.29 8.92 -0.93
N ALA A 66 -18.09 9.81 -0.33
CA ALA A 66 -18.21 10.02 1.12
C ALA A 66 -17.02 10.70 1.82
N GLY A 67 -16.05 11.26 1.07
CA GLY A 67 -14.96 12.07 1.63
C GLY A 67 -13.87 11.26 2.33
N LEU A 68 -13.87 9.94 2.15
CA LEU A 68 -12.90 9.04 2.76
C LEU A 68 -11.55 9.08 2.04
N GLU A 69 -10.48 9.12 2.81
CA GLU A 69 -9.11 9.09 2.30
C GLU A 69 -8.73 7.67 1.87
N CYS A 70 -8.20 7.56 0.66
CA CYS A 70 -7.85 6.33 -0.02
C CYS A 70 -6.40 6.38 -0.48
N LEU A 71 -5.70 5.26 -0.36
CA LEU A 71 -4.49 4.99 -1.13
C LEU A 71 -4.91 4.35 -2.44
N VAL A 72 -4.52 4.95 -3.56
CA VAL A 72 -4.90 4.49 -4.91
C VAL A 72 -3.70 3.91 -5.61
N LEU A 73 -3.84 2.70 -6.16
CA LEU A 73 -2.75 2.03 -6.86
C LEU A 73 -2.53 2.67 -8.23
N THR A 74 -1.32 3.17 -8.47
CA THR A 74 -0.96 3.70 -9.79
C THR A 74 -0.57 2.58 -10.77
N THR A 75 -0.54 2.89 -12.06
CA THR A 75 0.01 1.99 -13.09
C THR A 75 1.45 1.58 -12.79
N LYS A 76 2.30 2.50 -12.30
CA LYS A 76 3.69 2.20 -11.94
C LYS A 76 3.78 1.27 -10.73
N GLY A 77 2.95 1.48 -9.71
CA GLY A 77 2.84 0.59 -8.56
C GLY A 77 2.40 -0.82 -8.96
N PHE A 78 1.40 -0.91 -9.84
CA PHE A 78 0.94 -2.19 -10.38
C PHE A 78 2.01 -2.96 -11.18
N GLU A 79 2.78 -2.26 -12.02
CA GLU A 79 3.90 -2.89 -12.74
C GLU A 79 5.02 -3.36 -11.79
N SER A 80 5.24 -2.65 -10.67
CA SER A 80 6.14 -3.10 -9.60
C SER A 80 5.66 -4.42 -8.98
N ILE A 81 4.37 -4.51 -8.64
CA ILE A 81 3.73 -5.73 -8.12
C ILE A 81 3.88 -6.92 -9.09
N LYS A 82 3.64 -6.70 -10.39
CA LYS A 82 3.79 -7.75 -11.41
C LYS A 82 5.21 -8.30 -11.47
N LYS A 83 6.24 -7.45 -11.35
CA LYS A 83 7.64 -7.91 -11.33
C LYS A 83 7.90 -8.83 -10.15
N VAL A 84 7.41 -8.47 -8.95
CA VAL A 84 7.53 -9.31 -7.75
C VAL A 84 6.85 -10.67 -7.95
N LYS A 85 5.61 -10.70 -8.48
CA LYS A 85 4.90 -11.96 -8.79
C LYS A 85 5.67 -12.83 -9.79
N ARG A 86 6.25 -12.24 -10.83
CA ARG A 86 7.06 -12.98 -11.83
C ARG A 86 8.32 -13.59 -11.23
N ILE A 87 9.01 -12.87 -10.33
CA ILE A 87 10.20 -13.39 -9.65
C ILE A 87 9.80 -14.58 -8.77
N LEU A 88 8.75 -14.44 -7.94
CA LEU A 88 8.25 -15.52 -7.08
C LEU A 88 7.81 -16.77 -7.87
N CYS A 89 7.18 -16.59 -9.04
CA CYS A 89 6.85 -17.72 -9.92
C CYS A 89 8.09 -18.40 -10.52
N ARG A 90 9.15 -17.63 -10.84
CA ARG A 90 10.40 -18.17 -11.39
C ARG A 90 11.26 -18.88 -10.33
N SER A 91 11.23 -18.42 -9.08
CA SER A 91 11.99 -19.04 -7.98
C SER A 91 11.40 -20.36 -7.46
N LYS A 92 10.19 -20.77 -7.91
CA LYS A 92 9.57 -22.06 -7.59
C LYS A 92 9.89 -23.18 -8.60
N ILE A 93 10.80 -22.93 -9.56
CA ILE A 93 11.17 -23.87 -10.65
C ILE A 93 12.58 -24.46 -10.42
N LEU A 94 13.12 -24.39 -9.20
CA LEU A 94 14.39 -25.05 -8.81
C LEU A 94 14.19 -25.93 -7.58
#